data_AF-A0A3L7V5W7-F1
#
_entry.id   AF-A0A3L7V5W7-F1
#
_cell.length_a   1.000
_cell.length_b   1.000
_cell.length_c   1.000
_cell.angle_alpha   90.00
_cell.angle_beta   90.00
_cell.angle_gamma   90.00
#
_symmetry.space_group_name_H-M   'P 1'
#
loop_
_entity.id
_entity.type
_entity.pdbx_description
1 polymer ?
#
loop_
_entity_poly.entity_id
_entity_poly.type
_entity_poly.pdbx_seq_one_letter_code
_entity_poly.pdbx_strand_id
1 'polypeptide(L)'
;MYKFLLCMRYLKTRWIALASIVSVTLGVATLIVVNSVMDGFTTTMQDRMHGILSDIVLETRSQTGITQPQGYEERIRARLGDRVAGVTTVVTLPAMMTFQRNGNSHTQQINLIGIDQNTFASVSDFSKYLLHPENKKQLDFLLKNNGYAVERERMQPSGWEYRAPMARYQKVVQQRLRNAQELEQERFEQLQQKIQEEAQAADGSQADPVAALMAGPGIQIANNAQQISQFDSEKEQRTGIVLGINLGSIRGREPDGTVQDFFFLRPGDDVQVTFPNAGTPPRGIDEQFTIVDFYESKMSEYDSTFAFVPLEKLQHSRGMIDPQTGAGAVTSIQIKLKPGIDLNEARDALRDEFPPTHDFVEVRTWRETQGPLLAAVQLETTILNILLFMIIAVAGFGILATFFMIVVEKTRDIGILKALGATGMGIATIFLGYGVLLGTVGSGVGVVCGLLFVWKINDIARVIEWITGREVFDPTVYYFDTIPTIIHPYMLVWVSLGAILIAVLASVLPSIRAARMHPVEALRYE
;
A
#
# COMPACT_ATOMS: atom_id res chain seq x y z
N MET A 1 -9.79 -18.30 -54.69
CA MET A 1 -9.65 -16.85 -55.03
C MET A 1 -10.97 -16.09 -55.02
N TYR A 2 -12.00 -16.48 -55.79
CA TYR A 2 -13.25 -15.70 -55.92
C TYR A 2 -14.04 -15.48 -54.61
N LYS A 3 -14.06 -16.47 -53.70
CA LYS A 3 -14.74 -16.37 -52.38
C LYS A 3 -14.21 -15.20 -51.53
N PHE A 4 -12.88 -15.01 -51.51
CA PHE A 4 -12.23 -13.92 -50.75
C PHE A 4 -12.54 -12.54 -51.36
N LEU A 5 -12.53 -12.45 -52.69
CA LEU A 5 -12.88 -11.23 -53.43
C LEU A 5 -14.32 -10.78 -53.18
N LEU A 6 -15.27 -11.72 -53.13
CA LEU A 6 -16.65 -11.42 -52.78
C LEU A 6 -16.77 -10.92 -51.33
N CYS A 7 -16.15 -11.60 -50.36
CA CYS A 7 -16.17 -11.16 -48.96
C CYS A 7 -15.64 -9.73 -48.80
N MET A 8 -14.53 -9.40 -49.46
CA MET A 8 -13.92 -8.06 -49.40
C MET A 8 -14.80 -6.97 -50.02
N ARG A 9 -15.43 -7.26 -51.17
CA ARG A 9 -16.35 -6.32 -51.84
C ARG A 9 -17.60 -6.08 -51.00
N TYR A 10 -18.14 -7.11 -50.35
CA TYR A 10 -19.29 -6.96 -49.45
C TYR A 10 -18.97 -6.10 -48.22
N LEU A 11 -17.76 -6.24 -47.65
CA LEU A 11 -17.32 -5.47 -46.48
C LEU A 11 -17.27 -3.95 -46.73
N LYS A 12 -16.76 -3.54 -47.90
CA LYS A 12 -16.55 -2.11 -48.21
C LYS A 12 -17.80 -1.33 -48.62
N THR A 13 -18.89 -2.02 -48.96
CA THR A 13 -20.03 -1.35 -49.62
C THR A 13 -21.20 -1.06 -48.67
N ARG A 14 -21.18 -1.55 -47.41
CA ARG A 14 -22.33 -1.41 -46.48
C ARG A 14 -21.92 -1.06 -45.05
N TRP A 15 -22.50 0.03 -44.54
CA TRP A 15 -22.35 0.55 -43.17
C TRP A 15 -22.65 -0.48 -42.06
N ILE A 16 -23.52 -1.44 -42.33
CA ILE A 16 -23.94 -2.49 -41.39
C ILE A 16 -22.75 -3.38 -41.00
N ALA A 17 -21.86 -3.70 -41.94
CA ALA A 17 -20.66 -4.48 -41.65
C ALA A 17 -19.65 -3.71 -40.78
N LEU A 18 -19.51 -2.39 -41.01
CA LEU A 18 -18.66 -1.52 -40.21
C LEU A 18 -19.15 -1.43 -38.76
N ALA A 19 -20.47 -1.41 -38.53
CA ALA A 19 -21.03 -1.43 -37.17
C ALA A 19 -20.63 -2.69 -36.38
N SER A 20 -20.61 -3.86 -37.02
CA SER A 20 -20.11 -5.09 -36.39
C SER A 20 -18.62 -5.02 -36.07
N ILE A 21 -17.80 -4.49 -36.98
CA ILE A 21 -16.35 -4.32 -36.74
C ILE A 21 -16.14 -3.41 -35.54
N VAL A 22 -16.82 -2.26 -35.47
CA VAL A 22 -16.70 -1.33 -34.34
C VAL A 22 -17.11 -1.98 -33.03
N SER A 23 -18.19 -2.77 -33.02
CA SER A 23 -18.61 -3.51 -31.81
C SER A 23 -17.55 -4.50 -31.33
N VAL A 24 -16.97 -5.30 -32.24
CA VAL A 24 -15.88 -6.24 -31.91
C VAL A 24 -14.64 -5.47 -31.45
N THR A 25 -14.24 -4.43 -32.17
CA THR A 25 -13.09 -3.57 -31.87
C THR A 25 -13.21 -2.99 -30.47
N LEU A 26 -14.38 -2.43 -30.12
CA LEU A 26 -14.61 -1.84 -28.79
C LEU A 26 -14.54 -2.91 -27.71
N GLY A 27 -15.17 -4.07 -27.90
CA GLY A 27 -15.12 -5.17 -26.94
C GLY A 27 -13.70 -5.65 -26.68
N VAL A 28 -12.91 -5.88 -27.73
CA VAL A 28 -11.50 -6.30 -27.63
C VAL A 28 -10.64 -5.23 -26.98
N ALA A 29 -10.77 -3.97 -27.41
CA ALA A 29 -9.98 -2.87 -26.88
C ALA A 29 -10.26 -2.64 -25.39
N THR A 30 -11.53 -2.61 -24.99
CA THR A 30 -11.94 -2.48 -23.58
C THR A 30 -11.38 -3.62 -22.75
N LEU A 31 -11.42 -4.85 -23.25
CA LEU A 31 -10.93 -6.01 -22.52
C LEU A 31 -9.42 -5.99 -22.30
N ILE A 32 -8.67 -5.55 -23.30
CA ILE A 32 -7.21 -5.37 -23.18
C ILE A 32 -6.88 -4.29 -22.16
N VAL A 33 -7.57 -3.14 -22.23
CA VAL A 33 -7.34 -2.02 -21.30
C VAL A 33 -7.63 -2.44 -19.87
N VAL A 34 -8.82 -3.01 -19.62
CA VAL A 34 -9.25 -3.39 -18.26
C VAL A 34 -8.31 -4.45 -17.66
N ASN A 35 -8.02 -5.54 -18.39
CA ASN A 35 -7.13 -6.57 -17.88
C ASN A 35 -5.72 -6.01 -17.64
N SER A 36 -5.20 -5.18 -18.54
CA SER A 36 -3.85 -4.63 -18.41
C SER A 36 -3.69 -3.71 -17.19
N VAL A 37 -4.71 -2.87 -16.93
CA VAL A 37 -4.73 -1.99 -15.75
C VAL A 37 -4.88 -2.81 -14.47
N MET A 38 -5.78 -3.79 -14.45
CA MET A 38 -6.00 -4.62 -13.25
C MET A 38 -4.82 -5.50 -12.90
N ASP A 39 -4.19 -6.13 -13.90
CA ASP A 39 -2.96 -6.90 -13.70
C ASP A 39 -1.84 -5.97 -13.21
N GLY A 40 -1.71 -4.79 -13.82
CA GLY A 40 -0.74 -3.76 -13.41
C GLY A 40 -0.90 -3.33 -11.96
N PHE A 41 -2.12 -2.99 -11.57
CA PHE A 41 -2.45 -2.56 -10.20
C PHE A 41 -2.22 -3.68 -9.19
N THR A 42 -2.78 -4.86 -9.45
CA THR A 42 -2.69 -6.00 -8.54
C THR A 42 -1.25 -6.44 -8.33
N THR A 43 -0.46 -6.54 -9.41
CA THR A 43 0.95 -6.94 -9.32
C THR A 43 1.76 -5.89 -8.58
N THR A 44 1.59 -4.60 -8.92
CA THR A 44 2.35 -3.52 -8.26
C THR A 44 2.01 -3.42 -6.76
N MET A 45 0.74 -3.58 -6.39
CA MET A 45 0.34 -3.64 -4.98
C MET A 45 0.98 -4.84 -4.27
N GLN A 46 0.88 -6.03 -4.85
CA GLN A 46 1.45 -7.25 -4.28
C GLN A 46 2.96 -7.15 -4.12
N ASP A 47 3.68 -6.64 -5.13
CA ASP A 47 5.14 -6.47 -5.08
C ASP A 47 5.55 -5.48 -3.97
N ARG A 48 4.84 -4.36 -3.82
CA ARG A 48 5.12 -3.38 -2.75
C ARG A 48 4.88 -3.98 -1.36
N MET A 49 3.77 -4.70 -1.18
CA MET A 49 3.46 -5.36 0.09
C MET A 49 4.47 -6.47 0.41
N HIS A 50 4.83 -7.25 -0.60
CA HIS A 50 5.81 -8.32 -0.49
C HIS A 50 7.23 -7.80 -0.21
N GLY A 51 7.55 -6.59 -0.68
CA GLY A 51 8.83 -5.94 -0.42
C GLY A 51 9.02 -5.63 1.06
N ILE A 52 8.01 -5.08 1.73
CA ILE A 52 8.13 -4.68 3.14
C ILE A 52 8.05 -5.89 4.09
N LEU A 53 7.21 -6.86 3.76
CA LEU A 53 6.92 -8.02 4.61
C LEU A 53 7.82 -9.22 4.27
N SER A 54 8.14 -10.04 5.26
CA SER A 54 8.73 -11.36 5.00
C SER A 54 7.72 -12.32 4.36
N ASP A 55 8.23 -13.36 3.71
CA ASP A 55 7.44 -14.37 3.01
C ASP A 55 6.49 -15.13 3.95
N ILE A 56 7.04 -15.58 5.08
CA ILE A 56 6.34 -16.31 6.14
C ILE A 56 6.67 -15.64 7.48
N VAL A 57 5.65 -15.50 8.32
CA VAL A 57 5.76 -15.00 9.68
C VAL A 57 5.30 -16.11 10.62
N LEU A 58 6.14 -16.42 11.61
CA LEU A 58 5.77 -17.24 12.76
C LEU A 58 5.58 -16.28 13.94
N GLU A 59 4.35 -16.10 14.39
CA GLU A 59 3.99 -15.14 15.43
C GLU A 59 3.38 -15.81 16.65
N THR A 60 3.62 -15.28 17.84
CA THR A 60 2.93 -15.72 19.06
C THR A 60 1.93 -14.68 19.54
N ARG A 61 0.84 -15.15 20.14
CA ARG A 61 -0.09 -14.28 20.90
C ARG A 61 0.29 -14.16 22.37
N SER A 62 1.39 -14.79 22.79
CA SER A 62 1.92 -14.68 24.15
C SER A 62 2.43 -13.26 24.42
N GLN A 63 2.05 -12.70 25.56
CA GLN A 63 2.50 -11.37 25.98
C GLN A 63 3.99 -11.33 26.35
N THR A 64 4.53 -12.46 26.84
CA THR A 64 5.95 -12.64 27.15
C THR A 64 6.78 -12.99 25.91
N GLY A 65 6.13 -13.30 24.78
CA GLY A 65 6.78 -13.68 23.54
C GLY A 65 7.35 -15.10 23.54
N ILE A 66 8.11 -15.40 22.49
CA ILE A 66 8.92 -16.60 22.31
C ILE A 66 10.25 -16.36 23.04
N THR A 67 10.49 -17.07 24.15
CA THR A 67 11.64 -16.84 25.03
C THR A 67 12.96 -17.38 24.49
N GLN A 68 12.92 -18.40 23.62
CA GLN A 68 14.11 -19.02 23.01
C GLN A 68 14.01 -18.98 21.48
N PRO A 69 14.08 -17.79 20.85
CA PRO A 69 13.92 -17.66 19.40
C PRO A 69 14.93 -18.49 18.61
N GLN A 70 16.17 -18.62 19.09
CA GLN A 70 17.23 -19.37 18.43
C GLN A 70 16.85 -20.84 18.17
N GLY A 71 16.20 -21.50 19.13
CA GLY A 71 15.74 -22.89 18.95
C GLY A 71 14.66 -23.02 17.86
N TYR A 72 13.81 -22.01 17.71
CA TYR A 72 12.84 -21.97 16.60
C TYR A 72 13.55 -21.74 15.27
N GLU A 73 14.53 -20.84 15.21
CA GLU A 73 15.31 -20.60 13.98
C GLU A 73 16.04 -21.86 13.50
N GLU A 74 16.66 -22.60 14.42
CA GLU A 74 17.33 -23.88 14.11
C GLU A 74 16.36 -24.91 13.55
N ARG A 75 15.18 -25.06 14.18
CA ARG A 75 14.12 -25.97 13.70
C ARG A 75 13.57 -25.55 12.34
N ILE A 76 13.36 -24.24 12.11
CA ILE A 76 12.95 -23.69 10.81
C ILE A 76 13.98 -24.05 9.74
N ARG A 77 15.27 -23.81 10.00
CA ARG A 77 16.36 -24.13 9.07
C ARG A 77 16.49 -25.63 8.85
N ALA A 78 16.29 -26.46 9.87
CA ALA A 78 16.29 -27.91 9.74
C ALA A 78 15.12 -28.42 8.88
N ARG A 79 13.93 -27.84 9.03
CA ARG A 79 12.71 -28.25 8.31
C ARG A 79 12.66 -27.78 6.87
N LEU A 80 13.07 -26.54 6.62
CA LEU A 80 13.02 -25.94 5.29
C LEU A 80 14.34 -26.12 4.51
N GLY A 81 15.46 -26.35 5.19
CA GLY A 81 16.77 -26.58 4.60
C GLY A 81 17.21 -25.41 3.72
N ASP A 82 17.70 -25.74 2.53
CA ASP A 82 18.18 -24.78 1.54
C ASP A 82 17.08 -23.88 0.94
N ARG A 83 15.81 -24.05 1.30
CA ARG A 83 14.72 -23.20 0.82
C ARG A 83 14.71 -21.81 1.47
N VAL A 84 15.36 -21.65 2.62
CA VAL A 84 15.39 -20.40 3.38
C VAL A 84 16.49 -19.48 2.83
N ALA A 85 16.13 -18.24 2.49
CA ALA A 85 17.06 -17.18 2.12
C ALA A 85 17.54 -16.39 3.35
N GLY A 86 16.64 -16.14 4.31
CA GLY A 86 16.95 -15.40 5.54
C GLY A 86 15.94 -15.68 6.63
N VAL A 87 16.39 -15.52 7.88
CA VAL A 87 15.55 -15.57 9.09
C VAL A 87 15.96 -14.42 9.99
N THR A 88 14.99 -13.76 10.60
CA THR A 88 15.24 -12.74 11.62
C THR A 88 14.13 -12.76 12.66
N THR A 89 14.44 -12.29 13.85
CA THR A 89 13.45 -12.08 14.91
C THR A 89 13.01 -10.63 14.99
N VAL A 90 11.76 -10.41 15.39
CA VAL A 90 11.23 -9.07 15.62
C VAL A 90 10.32 -9.02 16.85
N VAL A 91 10.19 -7.82 17.41
CA VAL A 91 9.19 -7.50 18.44
C VAL A 91 8.22 -6.49 17.86
N THR A 92 6.95 -6.86 17.73
CA THR A 92 5.89 -6.02 17.17
C THR A 92 4.82 -5.79 18.22
N LEU A 93 4.42 -4.54 18.39
CA LEU A 93 3.33 -4.18 19.28
C LEU A 93 2.65 -2.87 18.87
N PRO A 94 1.36 -2.68 19.19
CA PRO A 94 0.73 -1.38 19.09
C PRO A 94 1.31 -0.43 20.14
N ALA A 95 1.49 0.84 19.75
CA ALA A 95 1.99 1.90 20.60
C ALA A 95 1.35 3.25 20.22
N MET A 96 1.49 4.24 21.10
CA MET A 96 1.04 5.61 20.85
C MET A 96 2.27 6.51 20.75
N MET A 97 2.44 7.20 19.62
CA MET A 97 3.47 8.20 19.44
C MET A 97 2.89 9.58 19.78
N THR A 98 3.58 10.32 20.63
CA THR A 98 3.23 11.68 21.02
C THR A 98 4.38 12.63 20.71
N PHE A 99 4.06 13.76 20.07
CA PHE A 99 5.01 14.82 19.77
C PHE A 99 4.39 16.19 20.01
N GLN A 100 5.24 17.19 20.25
CA GLN A 100 4.82 18.56 20.54
C GLN A 100 4.99 19.43 19.30
N ARG A 101 3.92 20.13 18.90
CA ARG A 101 3.97 21.10 17.80
C ARG A 101 3.15 22.33 18.16
N ASN A 102 3.76 23.52 18.00
CA ASN A 102 3.12 24.81 18.33
C ASN A 102 2.55 24.88 19.76
N GLY A 103 3.19 24.20 20.73
CA GLY A 103 2.74 24.13 22.12
C GLY A 103 1.60 23.14 22.39
N ASN A 104 1.12 22.43 21.38
CA ASN A 104 0.10 21.40 21.52
C ASN A 104 0.69 19.99 21.38
N SER A 105 0.19 19.08 22.20
CA SER A 105 0.51 17.66 22.12
C SER A 105 -0.33 17.00 21.05
N HIS A 106 0.32 16.34 20.09
CA HIS A 106 -0.33 15.54 19.07
C HIS A 106 0.00 14.08 19.31
N THR A 107 -1.03 13.23 19.32
CA THR A 107 -0.88 11.79 19.53
C THR A 107 -1.40 11.02 18.32
N GLN A 108 -0.60 10.06 17.86
CA GLN A 108 -0.90 9.17 16.75
C GLN A 108 -0.71 7.72 17.19
N GLN A 109 -1.56 6.82 16.70
CA GLN A 109 -1.37 5.39 16.86
C GLN A 109 -0.30 4.90 15.89
N ILE A 110 0.59 4.02 16.37
CA ILE A 110 1.62 3.38 15.55
C ILE A 110 1.74 1.90 15.90
N ASN A 111 2.23 1.10 14.96
CA ASN A 111 2.75 -0.24 15.22
C ASN A 111 4.27 -0.13 15.32
N LEU A 112 4.78 -0.32 16.54
CA LEU A 112 6.19 -0.24 16.85
C LEU A 112 6.84 -1.61 16.61
N ILE A 113 7.90 -1.63 15.81
CA ILE A 113 8.58 -2.85 15.36
C ILE A 113 10.07 -2.76 15.74
N GLY A 114 10.49 -3.59 16.68
CA GLY A 114 11.88 -3.81 17.03
C GLY A 114 12.52 -4.77 16.03
N ILE A 115 13.53 -4.29 15.31
CA ILE A 115 14.24 -5.07 14.29
C ILE A 115 15.74 -5.15 14.58
N ASP A 116 16.36 -6.26 14.19
CA ASP A 116 17.81 -6.38 14.15
C ASP A 116 18.32 -5.73 12.85
N GLN A 117 19.15 -4.70 13.02
CA GLN A 117 19.71 -3.92 11.91
C GLN A 117 20.56 -4.75 10.93
N ASN A 118 21.11 -5.89 11.36
CA ASN A 118 21.99 -6.71 10.54
C ASN A 118 21.23 -7.75 9.71
N THR A 119 20.19 -8.35 10.28
CA THR A 119 19.47 -9.48 9.68
C THR A 119 18.17 -9.08 9.00
N PHE A 120 17.52 -7.98 9.41
CA PHE A 120 16.21 -7.61 8.89
C PHE A 120 16.21 -7.34 7.37
N ALA A 121 17.28 -6.73 6.84
CA ALA A 121 17.45 -6.49 5.41
C ALA A 121 17.58 -7.78 4.58
N SER A 122 17.87 -8.93 5.20
CA SER A 122 17.92 -10.23 4.51
C SER A 122 16.53 -10.84 4.29
N VAL A 123 15.52 -10.37 5.03
CA VAL A 123 14.14 -10.90 4.94
C VAL A 123 13.12 -9.92 4.36
N SER A 124 13.52 -8.66 4.20
CA SER A 124 12.66 -7.57 3.76
C SER A 124 13.47 -6.59 2.91
N ASP A 125 12.81 -6.02 1.91
CA ASP A 125 13.32 -4.91 1.09
C ASP A 125 13.18 -3.55 1.80
N PHE A 126 12.78 -3.51 3.07
CA PHE A 126 12.62 -2.31 3.89
C PHE A 126 13.74 -1.28 3.70
N SER A 127 15.00 -1.69 3.71
CA SER A 127 16.14 -0.77 3.55
C SER A 127 16.09 0.01 2.25
N LYS A 128 15.55 -0.54 1.15
CA LYS A 128 15.43 0.16 -0.14
C LYS A 128 14.49 1.37 -0.07
N TYR A 129 13.55 1.36 0.88
CA TYR A 129 12.53 2.39 1.06
C TYR A 129 12.94 3.50 2.04
N LEU A 130 14.11 3.39 2.68
CA LEU A 130 14.63 4.43 3.58
C LEU A 130 14.98 5.70 2.82
N LEU A 131 14.85 6.87 3.43
CA LEU A 131 15.11 8.14 2.75
C LEU A 131 16.61 8.45 2.66
N HIS A 132 17.40 8.10 3.68
CA HIS A 132 18.83 8.42 3.68
C HIS A 132 19.66 7.43 2.84
N PRO A 133 20.54 7.91 1.92
CA PRO A 133 21.32 7.04 1.03
C PRO A 133 22.24 6.03 1.73
N GLU A 134 22.78 6.37 2.90
CA GLU A 134 23.60 5.43 3.69
C GLU A 134 22.73 4.32 4.29
N ASN A 135 21.57 4.67 4.84
CA ASN A 135 20.66 3.71 5.46
C ASN A 135 20.07 2.75 4.42
N LYS A 136 19.92 3.20 3.17
CA LYS A 136 19.58 2.33 2.03
C LYS A 136 20.59 1.21 1.79
N LYS A 137 21.88 1.43 2.10
CA LYS A 137 22.95 0.43 1.94
C LYS A 137 23.06 -0.46 3.16
N GLN A 138 23.05 0.15 4.34
CA GLN A 138 23.12 -0.53 5.62
C GLN A 138 22.34 0.28 6.63
N LEU A 139 21.26 -0.30 7.15
CA LEU A 139 20.45 0.33 8.18
C LEU A 139 21.29 0.55 9.44
N ASP A 140 21.29 1.78 9.94
CA ASP A 140 21.67 2.08 11.31
C ASP A 140 20.62 3.00 11.94
N PHE A 141 20.55 2.97 13.28
CA PHE A 141 19.67 3.82 14.05
C PHE A 141 20.38 5.09 14.56
N LEU A 142 21.34 5.59 13.77
CA LEU A 142 22.13 6.78 14.11
C LEU A 142 21.69 7.97 13.24
N LEU A 143 21.57 9.12 13.86
CA LEU A 143 21.22 10.36 13.22
C LEU A 143 22.38 10.81 12.32
N LYS A 144 22.06 11.08 11.06
CA LYS A 144 23.03 11.55 10.06
C LYS A 144 23.13 13.06 10.10
N ASN A 145 24.19 13.60 9.50
CA ASN A 145 24.41 15.05 9.51
C ASN A 145 23.40 15.79 8.64
N ASN A 146 23.21 15.33 7.40
CA ASN A 146 22.32 15.88 6.38
C ASN A 146 21.98 14.80 5.33
N GLY A 147 21.50 15.16 4.13
CA GLY A 147 21.34 14.23 3.01
C GLY A 147 20.02 13.47 2.94
N TYR A 148 19.05 13.83 3.79
CA TYR A 148 17.70 13.28 3.75
C TYR A 148 16.91 13.82 2.55
N ALA A 149 16.29 12.90 1.80
CA ALA A 149 15.41 13.18 0.67
C ALA A 149 15.97 14.22 -0.34
N VAL A 150 17.17 13.97 -0.87
CA VAL A 150 17.85 14.85 -1.86
C VAL A 150 16.96 15.19 -3.08
N GLU A 151 16.05 14.28 -3.44
CA GLU A 151 15.11 14.43 -4.56
C GLU A 151 13.92 15.36 -4.24
N ARG A 152 13.75 15.78 -2.98
CA ARG A 152 12.63 16.61 -2.52
C ARG A 152 13.10 18.02 -2.20
N GLU A 153 12.88 18.94 -3.14
CA GLU A 153 13.36 20.34 -3.07
C GLU A 153 12.93 21.10 -1.80
N ARG A 154 11.83 20.70 -1.14
CA ARG A 154 11.26 21.42 0.02
C ARG A 154 11.41 20.71 1.37
N MET A 155 12.13 19.59 1.46
CA MET A 155 12.45 19.04 2.77
C MET A 155 13.40 20.02 3.49
N GLN A 156 12.99 20.50 4.66
CA GLN A 156 13.82 21.40 5.45
C GLN A 156 15.11 20.71 5.91
N PRO A 157 16.17 21.47 6.25
CA PRO A 157 17.37 20.90 6.86
C PRO A 157 16.99 19.97 8.02
N SER A 158 17.65 18.82 8.05
CA SER A 158 17.36 17.67 8.92
C SER A 158 18.68 17.05 9.37
N GLY A 159 18.65 16.19 10.38
CA GLY A 159 19.86 15.60 10.95
C GLY A 159 20.51 16.49 12.01
N TRP A 160 21.82 16.30 12.24
CA TRP A 160 22.58 17.11 13.21
C TRP A 160 22.65 18.60 12.84
N GLU A 161 22.63 18.94 11.55
CA GLU A 161 22.59 20.34 11.09
C GLU A 161 21.33 21.08 11.58
N TYR A 162 20.24 20.34 11.80
CA TYR A 162 19.00 20.87 12.35
C TYR A 162 18.94 20.74 13.88
N ARG A 163 19.24 19.54 14.41
CA ARG A 163 19.08 19.22 15.83
C ARG A 163 19.94 20.10 16.73
N ALA A 164 21.23 20.26 16.42
CA ALA A 164 22.15 20.95 17.31
C ALA A 164 21.81 22.46 17.48
N PRO A 165 21.50 23.24 16.43
CA PRO A 165 21.00 24.60 16.59
C PRO A 165 19.68 24.68 17.36
N MET A 166 18.74 23.76 17.11
CA MET A 166 17.44 23.76 17.76
C MET A 166 17.55 23.45 19.26
N ALA A 167 18.40 22.48 19.63
CA ALA A 167 18.70 22.14 21.02
C ALA A 167 19.31 23.33 21.78
N ARG A 168 20.25 24.07 21.15
CA ARG A 168 20.82 25.31 21.74
C ARG A 168 19.74 26.35 21.99
N TYR A 169 18.87 26.58 21.02
CA TYR A 169 17.77 27.53 21.16
C TYR A 169 16.81 27.12 22.31
N GLN A 170 16.41 25.86 22.36
CA GLN A 170 15.54 25.33 23.42
C GLN A 170 16.18 25.46 24.81
N LYS A 171 17.47 25.17 24.97
CA LYS A 171 18.19 25.36 26.23
C LYS A 171 18.12 26.81 26.71
N VAL A 172 18.37 27.77 25.81
CA VAL A 172 18.29 29.22 26.13
C VAL A 172 16.88 29.61 26.54
N VAL A 173 15.85 29.14 25.83
CA VAL A 173 14.45 29.41 26.18
C VAL A 173 14.09 28.83 27.55
N GLN A 174 14.44 27.56 27.81
CA GLN A 174 14.19 26.91 29.09
C GLN A 174 14.93 27.59 30.25
N GLN A 175 16.14 28.09 30.02
CA GLN A 175 16.89 28.83 31.03
C GLN A 175 16.22 30.18 31.33
N ARG A 176 15.75 30.91 30.30
CA ARG A 176 15.00 32.16 30.50
C ARG A 176 13.69 31.94 31.26
N LEU A 177 12.96 30.86 30.96
CA LEU A 177 11.74 30.49 31.66
C LEU A 177 12.01 30.14 33.13
N ARG A 178 13.06 29.35 33.41
CA ARG A 178 13.48 29.03 34.78
C ARG A 178 13.84 30.28 35.57
N ASN A 179 14.68 31.14 35.02
CA ASN A 179 15.07 32.40 35.66
C ASN A 179 13.84 33.31 35.93
N ALA A 180 12.85 33.32 35.04
CA ALA A 180 11.61 34.07 35.23
C ALA A 180 10.75 33.49 36.37
N GLN A 181 10.63 32.16 36.45
CA GLN A 181 9.91 31.47 37.52
C GLN A 181 10.57 31.66 38.89
N GLU A 182 11.91 31.57 38.94
CA GLU A 182 12.68 31.82 40.16
C GLU A 182 12.47 33.26 40.66
N LEU A 183 12.51 34.25 39.77
CA LEU A 183 12.28 35.65 40.12
C LEU A 183 10.84 35.92 40.58
N GLU A 184 9.85 35.21 40.04
CA GLU A 184 8.46 35.26 40.54
C GLU A 184 8.32 34.59 41.92
N GLN A 185 8.98 33.46 42.17
CA GLN A 185 9.03 32.82 43.49
C GLN A 185 9.66 33.73 44.54
N GLU A 186 10.81 34.33 44.23
CA GLU A 186 11.48 35.28 45.13
C GLU A 186 10.58 36.48 45.45
N ARG A 187 9.88 37.03 44.45
CA ARG A 187 8.90 38.12 44.66
C ARG A 187 7.75 37.68 45.57
N PHE A 188 7.24 36.47 45.38
CA PHE A 188 6.17 35.91 46.18
C PHE A 188 6.60 35.68 47.64
N GLU A 189 7.80 35.15 47.86
CA GLU A 189 8.39 34.98 49.20
C GLU A 189 8.60 36.33 49.90
N GLN A 190 9.10 37.35 49.20
CA GLN A 190 9.24 38.70 49.75
C GLN A 190 7.88 39.33 50.12
N LEU A 191 6.85 39.11 49.31
CA LEU A 191 5.49 39.55 49.62
C LEU A 191 4.92 38.83 50.85
N GLN A 192 5.14 37.52 50.99
CA GLN A 192 4.74 36.77 52.18
C GLN A 192 5.44 37.28 53.43
N GLN A 193 6.75 37.53 53.37
CA GLN A 193 7.51 38.09 54.49
C GLN A 193 6.95 39.46 54.91
N LYS A 194 6.71 40.36 53.94
CA LYS A 194 6.10 41.67 54.24
C LYS A 194 4.71 41.58 54.86
N ILE A 195 3.85 40.71 54.34
CA ILE A 195 2.50 40.48 54.90
C ILE A 195 2.61 39.96 56.34
N GLN A 196 3.57 39.07 56.61
CA GLN A 196 3.78 38.50 57.94
C GLN A 196 4.37 39.50 58.93
N GLU A 197 5.27 40.38 58.48
CA GLU A 197 5.79 41.52 59.26
C GLU A 197 4.69 42.54 59.56
N GLU A 198 3.84 42.88 58.59
CA GLU A 198 2.68 43.78 58.78
C GLU A 198 1.62 43.17 59.72
N ALA A 199 1.37 41.87 59.61
CA ALA A 199 0.47 41.15 60.51
C ALA A 199 1.01 41.03 61.94
N GLN A 200 2.33 40.95 62.13
CA GLN A 200 2.97 40.97 63.46
C GLN A 200 3.04 42.37 64.07
N ALA A 201 3.07 43.42 63.24
CA ALA A 201 3.04 44.82 63.69
C ALA A 201 1.63 45.28 64.13
N ALA A 202 0.57 44.55 63.74
CA ALA A 202 -0.81 44.79 64.14
C ALA A 202 -1.21 43.87 65.30
N ASP A 203 -0.92 44.25 66.55
CA ASP A 203 -1.36 43.49 67.73
C ASP A 203 -2.85 43.74 68.04
N GLY A 204 -3.65 42.66 68.14
CA GLY A 204 -4.99 42.70 68.73
C GLY A 204 -6.12 41.96 67.99
N SER A 205 -6.25 40.67 68.27
CA SER A 205 -7.49 39.85 68.24
C SER A 205 -8.05 39.30 66.92
N GLN A 206 -8.36 38.00 67.00
CA GLN A 206 -9.02 37.09 66.04
C GLN A 206 -8.13 36.52 64.92
N ALA A 207 -7.76 35.25 65.12
CA ALA A 207 -7.22 34.38 64.08
C ALA A 207 -8.24 34.27 62.93
N ASP A 208 -7.88 34.83 61.78
CA ASP A 208 -8.68 34.79 60.56
C ASP A 208 -8.57 33.40 59.90
N PRO A 209 -9.67 32.66 59.68
CA PRO A 209 -9.66 31.31 59.09
C PRO A 209 -9.03 31.23 57.69
N VAL A 210 -8.86 32.37 57.03
CA VAL A 210 -8.29 32.49 55.68
C VAL A 210 -6.77 32.28 55.67
N ALA A 211 -6.06 32.65 56.74
CA ALA A 211 -4.61 32.45 56.85
C ALA A 211 -4.24 30.95 56.94
N ALA A 212 -5.12 30.12 57.53
CA ALA A 212 -4.95 28.67 57.59
C ALA A 212 -5.30 27.96 56.26
N LEU A 213 -6.16 28.56 55.41
CA LEU A 213 -6.50 28.02 54.08
C LEU A 213 -5.42 28.28 53.03
N MET A 214 -4.65 29.37 53.17
CA MET A 214 -3.51 29.69 52.31
C MET A 214 -2.24 28.90 52.69
N ALA A 215 -2.23 28.26 53.87
CA ALA A 215 -1.21 27.34 54.35
C ALA A 215 -1.50 25.87 53.96
N GLY A 216 -2.24 25.64 52.87
CA GLY A 216 -2.41 24.31 52.27
C GLY A 216 -1.06 23.73 51.87
N PRO A 217 -0.91 22.38 51.86
CA PRO A 217 0.39 21.72 51.79
C PRO A 217 1.16 22.20 50.56
N GLY A 218 2.22 22.96 50.81
CA GLY A 218 3.19 23.31 49.78
C GLY A 218 3.62 22.02 49.10
N ILE A 219 3.45 21.96 47.78
CA ILE A 219 3.98 20.89 46.96
C ILE A 219 5.50 20.96 47.12
N GLN A 220 6.04 20.19 48.05
CA GLN A 220 7.46 19.91 48.13
C GLN A 220 7.80 19.10 46.88
N ILE A 221 8.23 19.79 45.83
CA ILE A 221 8.92 19.16 44.71
C ILE A 221 10.22 18.64 45.32
N ALA A 222 10.24 17.34 45.61
CA ALA A 222 11.41 16.65 46.09
C ALA A 222 12.56 16.85 45.08
N ASN A 223 13.53 17.68 45.46
CA ASN A 223 14.81 17.80 44.78
C ASN A 223 15.63 16.53 45.03
N ASN A 224 15.22 15.41 44.44
CA ASN A 224 16.11 14.27 44.23
C ASN A 224 16.98 14.55 43.01
N ALA A 225 17.95 15.45 43.18
CA ALA A 225 19.08 15.59 42.28
C ALA A 225 20.04 14.41 42.51
N GLN A 226 19.60 13.19 42.18
CA GLN A 226 20.56 12.17 41.80
C GLN A 226 21.20 12.63 40.50
N GLN A 227 22.52 12.61 40.43
CA GLN A 227 23.32 12.85 39.22
C GLN A 227 22.96 11.84 38.14
N ILE A 228 21.82 12.07 37.48
CA ILE A 228 21.51 11.50 36.18
C ILE A 228 22.35 12.34 35.22
N SER A 229 23.25 11.69 34.47
CA SER A 229 23.97 12.34 33.36
C SER A 229 22.96 13.15 32.55
N GLN A 230 23.07 14.48 32.59
CA GLN A 230 22.07 15.36 32.02
C GLN A 230 22.15 15.23 30.50
N PHE A 231 21.21 14.49 29.90
CA PHE A 231 21.15 14.23 28.47
C PHE A 231 21.33 15.52 27.67
N ASP A 232 22.40 15.59 26.88
CA ASP A 232 22.73 16.78 26.10
C ASP A 232 22.18 16.63 24.68
N SER A 233 20.95 17.09 24.45
CA SER A 233 20.30 17.03 23.13
C SER A 233 21.08 17.68 21.98
N GLU A 234 22.09 18.51 22.27
CA GLU A 234 22.93 19.16 21.25
C GLU A 234 24.02 18.23 20.69
N LYS A 235 24.48 17.26 21.48
CA LYS A 235 25.57 16.33 21.14
C LYS A 235 25.18 14.87 21.19
N GLU A 236 24.06 14.58 21.85
CA GLU A 236 23.55 13.25 22.09
C GLU A 236 22.17 13.09 21.46
N GLN A 237 21.95 11.91 20.88
CA GLN A 237 20.64 11.46 20.43
C GLN A 237 20.10 10.43 21.41
N ARG A 238 18.78 10.26 21.43
CA ARG A 238 18.16 9.11 22.08
C ARG A 238 18.28 7.89 21.16
N THR A 239 17.70 6.76 21.57
CA THR A 239 17.59 5.63 20.66
C THR A 239 16.87 6.06 19.38
N GLY A 240 17.46 5.70 18.23
CA GLY A 240 16.91 6.08 16.94
C GLY A 240 15.58 5.36 16.65
N ILE A 241 14.65 6.09 16.04
CA ILE A 241 13.41 5.56 15.47
C ILE A 241 13.33 5.94 13.99
N VAL A 242 12.97 4.98 13.15
CA VAL A 242 12.65 5.21 11.74
C VAL A 242 11.14 5.22 11.62
N LEU A 243 10.58 6.32 11.12
CA LEU A 243 9.13 6.48 11.00
C LEU A 243 8.68 6.28 9.55
N GLY A 244 7.44 5.82 9.37
CA GLY A 244 6.78 5.97 8.08
C GLY A 244 6.63 7.46 7.72
N ILE A 245 6.81 7.80 6.45
CA ILE A 245 6.86 9.20 6.03
C ILE A 245 5.58 9.98 6.35
N ASN A 246 4.42 9.30 6.40
CA ASN A 246 3.12 9.92 6.71
C ASN A 246 2.89 10.12 8.22
N LEU A 247 3.73 9.53 9.08
CA LEU A 247 3.74 9.84 10.51
C LEU A 247 4.39 11.21 10.79
N GLY A 248 5.29 11.66 9.90
CA GLY A 248 5.98 12.95 10.02
C GLY A 248 5.58 14.01 9.00
N SER A 249 4.74 13.66 8.03
CA SER A 249 4.29 14.56 6.98
C SER A 249 2.83 14.35 6.60
N ILE A 250 2.20 15.39 6.07
CA ILE A 250 0.89 15.30 5.42
C ILE A 250 1.12 15.57 3.93
N ARG A 251 0.71 14.63 3.09
CA ARG A 251 0.63 14.86 1.65
C ARG A 251 -0.54 15.80 1.38
N GLY A 252 -0.25 16.95 0.82
CA GLY A 252 -1.24 18.00 0.56
C GLY A 252 -1.09 18.57 -0.84
N ARG A 253 -2.10 19.35 -1.25
CA ARG A 253 -2.13 20.03 -2.54
C ARG A 253 -2.05 21.53 -2.36
N GLU A 254 -1.16 22.18 -3.10
CA GLU A 254 -1.08 23.63 -3.17
C GLU A 254 -2.15 24.22 -4.10
N PRO A 255 -2.47 25.52 -3.98
CA PRO A 255 -3.44 26.18 -4.88
C PRO A 255 -3.08 26.10 -6.37
N ASP A 256 -1.81 25.86 -6.69
CA ASP A 256 -1.31 25.64 -8.06
C ASP A 256 -1.55 24.21 -8.60
N GLY A 257 -2.11 23.33 -7.76
CA GLY A 257 -2.40 21.94 -8.09
C GLY A 257 -1.25 20.97 -7.82
N THR A 258 -0.07 21.44 -7.41
CA THR A 258 1.08 20.56 -7.13
C THR A 258 0.86 19.76 -5.85
N VAL A 259 1.11 18.45 -5.91
CA VAL A 259 1.05 17.53 -4.76
C VAL A 259 2.42 17.46 -4.11
N GLN A 260 2.50 17.76 -2.82
CA GLN A 260 3.75 17.78 -2.07
C GLN A 260 3.55 17.32 -0.63
N ASP A 261 4.63 16.90 0.01
CA ASP A 261 4.62 16.45 1.40
C ASP A 261 5.03 17.58 2.35
N PHE A 262 4.12 17.94 3.25
CA PHE A 262 4.31 18.95 4.28
C PHE A 262 4.82 18.30 5.56
N PHE A 263 6.12 18.39 5.80
CA PHE A 263 6.76 17.82 6.99
C PHE A 263 6.50 18.68 8.23
N PHE A 264 5.92 18.06 9.26
CA PHE A 264 5.77 18.64 10.60
C PHE A 264 6.70 17.99 11.64
N LEU A 265 7.28 16.83 11.31
CA LEU A 265 8.42 16.21 11.99
C LEU A 265 9.56 16.00 11.00
N ARG A 266 10.79 15.99 11.50
CA ARG A 266 12.01 15.81 10.72
C ARG A 266 12.98 14.86 11.42
N PRO A 267 13.89 14.21 10.67
CA PRO A 267 15.05 13.55 11.28
C PRO A 267 15.80 14.56 12.17
N GLY A 268 15.95 14.20 13.45
CA GLY A 268 16.52 15.03 14.50
C GLY A 268 15.50 15.51 15.54
N ASP A 269 14.19 15.43 15.28
CA ASP A 269 13.15 15.67 16.30
C ASP A 269 13.04 14.48 17.28
N ASP A 270 12.65 14.76 18.52
CA ASP A 270 12.37 13.75 19.54
C ASP A 270 10.86 13.49 19.65
N VAL A 271 10.49 12.22 19.75
CA VAL A 271 9.10 11.76 19.94
C VAL A 271 9.01 10.87 21.16
N GLN A 272 7.91 10.96 21.89
CA GLN A 272 7.59 10.04 22.97
C GLN A 272 6.76 8.90 22.40
N VAL A 273 7.07 7.66 22.78
CA VAL A 273 6.30 6.49 22.40
C VAL A 273 5.89 5.73 23.65
N THR A 274 4.58 5.58 23.82
CA THR A 274 3.96 4.88 24.95
C THR A 274 3.49 3.51 24.52
N PHE A 275 3.91 2.45 25.21
CA PHE A 275 3.58 1.07 24.86
C PHE A 275 3.54 0.13 26.08
N PRO A 276 2.80 -0.99 26.01
CA PRO A 276 2.71 -1.93 27.13
C PRO A 276 3.97 -2.79 27.30
N ASN A 277 4.36 -3.01 28.55
CA ASN A 277 5.38 -3.98 28.90
C ASN A 277 4.89 -5.43 28.73
N ALA A 278 5.80 -6.40 28.91
CA ALA A 278 5.48 -7.83 28.85
C ALA A 278 5.05 -8.42 30.22
N GLY A 279 4.89 -7.59 31.25
CA GLY A 279 4.52 -8.02 32.59
C GLY A 279 3.04 -8.36 32.74
N THR A 280 2.71 -9.07 33.82
CA THR A 280 1.32 -9.39 34.18
C THR A 280 1.02 -8.82 35.58
N PRO A 281 0.14 -7.81 35.73
CA PRO A 281 -0.59 -7.11 34.66
C PRO A 281 0.32 -6.17 33.84
N PRO A 282 -0.06 -5.85 32.59
CA PRO A 282 0.69 -4.92 31.76
C PRO A 282 0.68 -3.51 32.33
N ARG A 283 1.81 -2.82 32.19
CA ARG A 283 1.99 -1.41 32.51
C ARG A 283 2.45 -0.66 31.27
N GLY A 284 1.93 0.56 31.08
CA GLY A 284 2.41 1.47 30.06
C GLY A 284 3.83 1.93 30.39
N ILE A 285 4.70 1.90 29.39
CA ILE A 285 6.05 2.42 29.43
C ILE A 285 6.10 3.60 28.47
N ASP A 286 6.68 4.69 28.94
CA ASP A 286 6.99 5.86 28.13
C ASP A 286 8.48 5.87 27.80
N GLU A 287 8.80 5.86 26.52
CA GLU A 287 10.18 5.98 26.03
C GLU A 287 10.29 7.14 25.05
N GLN A 288 11.45 7.80 25.04
CA GLN A 288 11.72 8.88 24.09
C GLN A 288 12.70 8.41 23.05
N PHE A 289 12.38 8.66 21.78
CA PHE A 289 13.18 8.29 20.62
C PHE A 289 13.53 9.52 19.79
N THR A 290 14.67 9.49 19.13
CA THR A 290 15.06 10.53 18.15
C THR A 290 14.77 10.00 16.76
N ILE A 291 14.05 10.75 15.93
CA ILE A 291 13.78 10.35 14.54
C ILE A 291 15.11 10.40 13.79
N VAL A 292 15.55 9.27 13.25
CA VAL A 292 16.83 9.16 12.53
C VAL A 292 16.66 9.03 11.04
N ASP A 293 15.51 8.55 10.58
CA ASP A 293 15.16 8.48 9.16
C ASP A 293 13.65 8.35 8.99
N PHE A 294 13.20 8.52 7.76
CA PHE A 294 11.87 8.12 7.31
C PHE A 294 11.98 6.96 6.32
N TYR A 295 10.90 6.21 6.15
CA TYR A 295 10.75 5.28 5.03
C TYR A 295 9.48 5.60 4.23
N GLU A 296 9.52 5.37 2.92
CA GLU A 296 8.38 5.55 2.00
C GLU A 296 8.20 4.29 1.16
N SER A 297 7.26 3.44 1.59
CA SER A 297 6.90 2.21 0.88
C SER A 297 5.92 2.42 -0.27
N LYS A 298 5.40 3.64 -0.42
CA LYS A 298 4.34 4.00 -1.38
C LYS A 298 3.03 3.24 -1.10
N MET A 299 2.83 2.84 0.15
CA MET A 299 1.60 2.23 0.67
C MET A 299 1.17 3.05 1.88
N SER A 300 0.13 3.88 1.71
CA SER A 300 -0.30 4.85 2.73
C SER A 300 -0.48 4.23 4.11
N GLU A 301 -1.10 3.05 4.16
CA GLU A 301 -1.43 2.36 5.40
C GLU A 301 -0.17 1.97 6.19
N TYR A 302 0.91 1.61 5.51
CA TYR A 302 2.19 1.25 6.12
C TYR A 302 2.90 2.54 6.54
N ASP A 303 3.03 3.48 5.60
CA ASP A 303 3.72 4.75 5.79
C ASP A 303 3.09 5.62 6.90
N SER A 304 1.82 5.37 7.26
CA SER A 304 1.10 6.06 8.33
C SER A 304 0.97 5.28 9.63
N THR A 305 1.50 4.05 9.74
CA THR A 305 1.33 3.24 10.95
C THR A 305 2.62 2.66 11.48
N PHE A 306 3.57 2.21 10.65
CA PHE A 306 4.74 1.50 11.20
C PHE A 306 5.87 2.45 11.60
N ALA A 307 6.51 2.10 12.72
CA ALA A 307 7.72 2.71 13.20
C ALA A 307 8.72 1.64 13.62
N PHE A 308 9.99 1.80 13.24
CA PHE A 308 11.03 0.82 13.46
C PHE A 308 12.06 1.34 14.46
N VAL A 309 12.49 0.46 15.37
CA VAL A 309 13.49 0.75 16.41
C VAL A 309 14.43 -0.45 16.56
N PRO A 310 15.58 -0.31 17.25
CA PRO A 310 16.42 -1.46 17.57
C PRO A 310 15.66 -2.50 18.39
N LEU A 311 15.76 -3.77 17.97
CA LEU A 311 15.16 -4.91 18.66
C LEU A 311 15.53 -4.95 20.14
N GLU A 312 16.83 -4.83 20.42
CA GLU A 312 17.39 -4.87 21.78
C GLU A 312 16.73 -3.83 22.69
N LYS A 313 16.52 -2.59 22.20
CA LYS A 313 15.86 -1.53 22.97
C LYS A 313 14.45 -1.93 23.39
N LEU A 314 13.63 -2.48 22.50
CA LEU A 314 12.28 -2.91 22.86
C LEU A 314 12.30 -4.10 23.82
N GLN A 315 13.22 -5.04 23.63
CA GLN A 315 13.34 -6.19 24.53
C GLN A 315 13.68 -5.73 25.96
N HIS A 316 14.64 -4.81 26.10
CA HIS A 316 14.97 -4.19 27.39
C HIS A 316 13.80 -3.42 27.98
N SER A 317 13.23 -2.46 27.24
CA SER A 317 12.16 -1.60 27.75
C SER A 317 10.93 -2.41 28.16
N ARG A 318 10.55 -3.44 27.39
CA ARG A 318 9.40 -4.30 27.72
C ARG A 318 9.66 -5.32 28.82
N GLY A 319 10.90 -5.49 29.27
CA GLY A 319 11.28 -6.53 30.24
C GLY A 319 11.19 -7.94 29.65
N MET A 320 11.50 -8.09 28.37
CA MET A 320 11.47 -9.36 27.62
C MET A 320 12.82 -10.07 27.61
N ILE A 321 13.75 -9.65 28.47
CA ILE A 321 15.07 -10.28 28.57
C ILE A 321 15.08 -11.18 29.78
N ASP A 322 15.44 -12.44 29.55
CA ASP A 322 15.62 -13.41 30.62
C ASP A 322 16.78 -12.98 31.52
N PRO A 323 16.55 -12.75 32.84
CA PRO A 323 17.59 -12.33 33.76
C PRO A 323 18.75 -13.34 33.94
N GLN A 324 18.53 -14.62 33.65
CA GLN A 324 19.53 -15.67 33.84
C GLN A 324 20.39 -15.89 32.60
N THR A 325 19.75 -15.94 31.43
CA THR A 325 20.42 -16.26 30.17
C THR A 325 20.82 -15.02 29.36
N GLY A 326 20.21 -13.86 29.66
CA GLY A 326 20.31 -12.66 28.84
C GLY A 326 19.61 -12.78 27.48
N ALA A 327 18.89 -13.88 27.22
CA ALA A 327 18.19 -14.09 25.96
C ALA A 327 16.95 -13.19 25.88
N GLY A 328 16.85 -12.44 24.79
CA GLY A 328 15.69 -11.60 24.50
C GLY A 328 14.55 -12.41 23.87
N ALA A 329 13.37 -12.36 24.47
CA ALA A 329 12.16 -12.90 23.88
C ALA A 329 11.66 -12.03 22.72
N VAL A 330 10.89 -12.63 21.81
CA VAL A 330 10.44 -11.98 20.56
C VAL A 330 8.97 -12.26 20.33
N THR A 331 8.26 -11.42 19.57
CA THR A 331 6.84 -11.69 19.27
C THR A 331 6.67 -12.49 17.99
N SER A 332 7.60 -12.35 17.05
CA SER A 332 7.57 -13.09 15.80
C SER A 332 8.94 -13.32 15.19
N ILE A 333 8.99 -14.35 14.35
CA ILE A 333 10.13 -14.75 13.54
C ILE A 333 9.72 -14.59 12.08
N GLN A 334 10.48 -13.78 11.35
CA GLN A 334 10.26 -13.47 9.95
C GLN A 334 11.20 -14.30 9.08
N ILE A 335 10.65 -14.90 8.03
CA ILE A 335 11.33 -15.88 7.19
C ILE A 335 11.18 -15.46 5.74
N LYS A 336 12.30 -15.41 5.02
CA LYS A 336 12.36 -15.20 3.57
C LYS A 336 12.77 -16.49 2.89
N LEU A 337 12.06 -16.86 1.84
CA LEU A 337 12.36 -18.03 1.03
C LEU A 337 13.20 -17.63 -0.19
N LYS A 338 13.90 -18.61 -0.76
CA LYS A 338 14.58 -18.42 -2.05
C LYS A 338 13.53 -18.25 -3.17
N PRO A 339 13.87 -17.52 -4.26
CA PRO A 339 12.95 -17.33 -5.37
C PRO A 339 12.46 -18.67 -5.96
N GLY A 340 11.17 -18.75 -6.29
CA GLY A 340 10.56 -19.92 -6.93
C GLY A 340 10.08 -21.03 -5.98
N ILE A 341 10.23 -20.87 -4.67
CA ILE A 341 9.67 -21.79 -3.68
C ILE A 341 8.18 -21.50 -3.49
N ASP A 342 7.36 -22.56 -3.39
CA ASP A 342 5.94 -22.43 -3.07
C ASP A 342 5.75 -22.00 -1.60
N LEU A 343 5.14 -20.83 -1.42
CA LEU A 343 4.87 -20.23 -0.12
C LEU A 343 3.92 -21.07 0.74
N ASN A 344 2.91 -21.70 0.13
CA ASN A 344 1.93 -22.51 0.85
C ASN A 344 2.56 -23.82 1.31
N GLU A 345 3.36 -24.45 0.45
CA GLU A 345 4.08 -25.69 0.81
C GLU A 345 5.04 -25.46 1.98
N ALA A 346 5.83 -24.37 1.93
CA ALA A 346 6.74 -24.01 3.01
C ALA A 346 5.99 -23.65 4.32
N ARG A 347 4.88 -22.93 4.23
CA ARG A 347 4.00 -22.62 5.36
C ARG A 347 3.46 -23.91 5.99
N ASP A 348 2.94 -24.83 5.19
CA ASP A 348 2.33 -26.06 5.69
C ASP A 348 3.39 -26.96 6.34
N ALA A 349 4.58 -27.06 5.75
CA ALA A 349 5.70 -27.77 6.36
C ALA A 349 6.13 -27.19 7.73
N LEU A 350 5.99 -25.87 7.93
CA LEU A 350 6.24 -25.20 9.21
C LEU A 350 5.05 -25.34 10.18
N ARG A 351 3.81 -25.35 9.71
CA ARG A 351 2.62 -25.62 10.55
C ARG A 351 2.66 -27.03 11.14
N ASP A 352 3.15 -28.00 10.38
CA ASP A 352 3.35 -29.37 10.84
C ASP A 352 4.43 -29.45 11.94
N GLU A 353 5.49 -28.64 11.81
CA GLU A 353 6.59 -28.57 12.77
C GLU A 353 6.18 -27.80 14.05
N PHE A 354 5.39 -26.74 13.90
CA PHE A 354 4.96 -25.85 14.99
C PHE A 354 3.43 -25.83 15.11
N PRO A 355 2.81 -26.92 15.59
CA PRO A 355 1.37 -26.98 15.73
C PRO A 355 0.88 -25.95 16.78
N PRO A 356 -0.18 -25.17 16.49
CA PRO A 356 -0.67 -24.10 17.38
C PRO A 356 -1.05 -24.59 18.78
N THR A 357 -1.41 -25.87 18.91
CA THR A 357 -1.83 -26.50 20.16
C THR A 357 -0.70 -26.69 21.16
N HIS A 358 0.55 -26.79 20.70
CA HIS A 358 1.71 -27.04 21.55
C HIS A 358 2.58 -25.80 21.70
N ASP A 359 2.91 -25.15 20.58
CA ASP A 359 3.91 -24.09 20.58
C ASP A 359 3.32 -22.68 20.75
N PHE A 360 1.98 -22.53 20.79
CA PHE A 360 1.28 -21.23 20.89
C PHE A 360 1.77 -20.19 19.85
N VAL A 361 2.16 -20.69 18.67
CA VAL A 361 2.58 -19.89 17.52
C VAL A 361 1.65 -20.13 16.35
N GLU A 362 1.43 -19.08 15.57
CA GLU A 362 0.68 -19.09 14.33
C GLU A 362 1.65 -18.87 13.18
N VAL A 363 1.64 -19.78 12.21
CA VAL A 363 2.44 -19.64 10.98
C VAL A 363 1.53 -19.14 9.87
N ARG A 364 1.86 -17.95 9.36
CA ARG A 364 1.09 -17.25 8.31
C ARG A 364 2.01 -16.80 7.20
N THR A 365 1.51 -16.81 5.97
CA THR A 365 2.17 -16.14 4.84
C THR A 365 1.82 -14.66 4.84
N TRP A 366 2.63 -13.84 4.15
CA TRP A 366 2.28 -12.42 3.95
C TRP A 366 0.88 -12.23 3.34
N ARG A 367 0.43 -13.15 2.48
CA ARG A 367 -0.91 -13.12 1.88
C ARG A 367 -2.02 -13.32 2.91
N GLU A 368 -1.82 -14.21 3.87
CA GLU A 368 -2.78 -14.46 4.95
C GLU A 368 -2.79 -13.32 5.97
N THR A 369 -1.63 -12.69 6.22
CA THR A 369 -1.52 -11.48 7.05
C THR A 369 -2.31 -10.32 6.45
N GLN A 370 -2.36 -10.23 5.13
CA GLN A 370 -3.01 -9.15 4.38
C GLN A 370 -4.35 -9.56 3.75
N GLY A 371 -4.98 -10.59 4.32
CA GLY A 371 -6.23 -11.18 3.80
C GLY A 371 -7.33 -10.16 3.47
N PRO A 372 -7.64 -9.17 4.34
CA PRO A 372 -8.68 -8.18 4.05
C PRO A 372 -8.41 -7.34 2.81
N LEU A 373 -7.17 -6.86 2.62
CA LEU A 373 -6.80 -6.02 1.49
C LEU A 373 -6.81 -6.83 0.19
N LEU A 374 -6.22 -8.03 0.21
CA LEU A 374 -6.23 -8.93 -0.96
C LEU A 374 -7.65 -9.39 -1.33
N ALA A 375 -8.52 -9.61 -0.35
CA ALA A 375 -9.91 -9.95 -0.57
C ALA A 375 -10.67 -8.79 -1.25
N ALA A 376 -10.41 -7.54 -0.85
CA ALA A 376 -10.99 -6.37 -1.51
C ALA A 376 -10.58 -6.30 -3.00
N VAL A 377 -9.29 -6.50 -3.30
CA VAL A 377 -8.78 -6.53 -4.68
C VAL A 377 -9.40 -7.68 -5.49
N GLN A 378 -9.55 -8.86 -4.88
CA GLN A 378 -10.19 -10.02 -5.52
C GLN A 378 -11.67 -9.77 -5.82
N LEU A 379 -12.41 -9.13 -4.89
CA LEU A 379 -13.80 -8.74 -5.13
C LEU A 379 -13.92 -7.76 -6.29
N GLU A 380 -13.05 -6.74 -6.34
CA GLU A 380 -13.01 -5.78 -7.43
C GLU A 380 -12.73 -6.46 -8.77
N THR A 381 -11.71 -7.32 -8.82
CA THR A 381 -11.37 -8.11 -10.02
C THR A 381 -12.53 -9.02 -10.45
N THR A 382 -13.25 -9.62 -9.50
CA THR A 382 -14.41 -10.48 -9.79
C THR A 382 -15.55 -9.68 -10.40
N ILE A 383 -15.87 -8.50 -9.85
CA ILE A 383 -16.91 -7.61 -10.38
C ILE A 383 -16.54 -7.16 -11.79
N LEU A 384 -15.30 -6.75 -12.02
CA LEU A 384 -14.83 -6.34 -13.34
C LEU A 384 -14.90 -7.48 -14.36
N ASN A 385 -14.54 -8.70 -13.99
CA ASN A 385 -14.67 -9.87 -14.85
C ASN A 385 -16.13 -10.15 -15.23
N ILE A 386 -17.07 -9.97 -14.30
CA ILE A 386 -18.51 -10.10 -14.57
C ILE A 386 -18.99 -9.02 -15.54
N LEU A 387 -18.61 -7.75 -15.31
CA LEU A 387 -18.93 -6.63 -16.19
C LEU A 387 -18.38 -6.84 -17.60
N LEU A 388 -17.13 -7.32 -17.67
CA LEU A 388 -16.44 -7.59 -18.92
C LEU A 388 -17.13 -8.71 -19.71
N PHE A 389 -17.50 -9.80 -19.04
CA PHE A 389 -18.31 -10.85 -19.62
C PHE A 389 -19.64 -10.31 -20.17
N MET A 390 -20.32 -9.42 -19.42
CA MET A 390 -21.56 -8.80 -19.87
C MET A 390 -21.37 -7.93 -21.12
N ILE A 391 -20.29 -7.12 -21.17
CA ILE A 391 -19.95 -6.29 -22.34
C ILE A 391 -19.72 -7.18 -23.57
N ILE A 392 -18.94 -8.26 -23.42
CA ILE A 392 -18.68 -9.21 -24.50
C ILE A 392 -19.98 -9.90 -24.95
N ALA A 393 -20.83 -10.32 -24.02
CA ALA A 393 -22.10 -10.98 -24.32
C ALA A 393 -23.01 -10.03 -25.13
N VAL A 394 -23.16 -8.79 -24.69
CA VAL A 394 -23.93 -7.75 -25.40
C VAL A 394 -23.35 -7.47 -26.78
N ALA A 395 -22.02 -7.36 -26.91
CA ALA A 395 -21.35 -7.22 -28.20
C ALA A 395 -21.61 -8.45 -29.11
N GLY A 396 -21.54 -9.66 -28.57
CA GLY A 396 -21.86 -10.92 -29.25
C GLY A 396 -23.28 -10.94 -29.82
N PHE A 397 -24.28 -10.50 -29.04
CA PHE A 397 -25.65 -10.35 -29.53
C PHE A 397 -25.77 -9.28 -30.62
N GLY A 398 -25.06 -8.17 -30.49
CA GLY A 398 -25.00 -7.13 -31.52
C GLY A 398 -24.45 -7.69 -32.85
N ILE A 399 -23.41 -8.51 -32.79
CA ILE A 399 -22.85 -9.21 -33.95
C ILE A 399 -23.91 -10.15 -34.55
N LEU A 400 -24.55 -11.00 -33.74
CA LEU A 400 -25.59 -11.92 -34.20
C LEU A 400 -26.74 -11.19 -34.92
N ALA A 401 -27.26 -10.11 -34.32
CA ALA A 401 -28.32 -9.30 -34.91
C ALA A 401 -27.90 -8.70 -36.26
N THR A 402 -26.65 -8.21 -36.33
CA THR A 402 -26.09 -7.64 -37.54
C THR A 402 -25.93 -8.70 -38.65
N PHE A 403 -25.41 -9.88 -38.32
CA PHE A 403 -25.30 -10.99 -39.28
C PHE A 403 -26.66 -11.47 -39.78
N PHE A 404 -27.65 -11.53 -38.88
CA PHE A 404 -29.01 -11.88 -39.27
C PHE A 404 -29.58 -10.88 -40.27
N MET A 405 -29.39 -9.58 -40.02
CA MET A 405 -29.79 -8.52 -40.93
C MET A 405 -29.11 -8.65 -42.30
N ILE A 406 -27.81 -8.94 -42.34
CA ILE A 406 -27.06 -9.15 -43.59
C ILE A 406 -27.67 -10.28 -44.44
N VAL A 407 -28.05 -11.39 -43.80
CA VAL A 407 -28.69 -12.53 -44.51
C VAL A 407 -30.04 -12.12 -45.07
N VAL A 408 -30.86 -11.39 -44.30
CA VAL A 408 -32.19 -10.93 -44.74
C VAL A 408 -32.06 -10.00 -45.95
N GLU A 409 -31.17 -9.02 -45.90
CA GLU A 409 -30.93 -8.10 -47.03
C GLU A 409 -30.36 -8.81 -48.28
N LYS A 410 -29.76 -9.98 -48.10
CA LYS A 410 -29.13 -10.77 -49.17
C LYS A 410 -29.94 -11.97 -49.63
N THR A 411 -31.21 -12.03 -49.22
CA THR A 411 -32.16 -13.09 -49.62
C THR A 411 -32.18 -13.32 -51.14
N ARG A 412 -32.31 -12.25 -51.96
CA ARG A 412 -32.33 -12.36 -53.43
C ARG A 412 -31.01 -12.91 -54.01
N ASP A 413 -29.88 -12.38 -53.57
CA ASP A 413 -28.55 -12.81 -54.02
C ASP A 413 -28.33 -14.31 -53.70
N ILE A 414 -28.77 -14.76 -52.53
CA ILE A 414 -28.73 -16.18 -52.11
C ILE A 414 -29.63 -17.04 -53.01
N GLY A 415 -30.84 -16.56 -53.33
CA GLY A 415 -31.77 -17.23 -54.23
C GLY A 415 -31.20 -17.46 -55.63
N ILE A 416 -30.57 -16.44 -56.21
CA ILE A 416 -29.90 -16.53 -57.52
C ILE A 416 -28.77 -17.55 -57.48
N LEU A 417 -27.92 -17.52 -56.45
CA LEU A 417 -26.82 -18.48 -56.30
C LEU A 417 -27.32 -19.92 -56.20
N LYS A 418 -28.39 -20.17 -55.46
CA LYS A 418 -28.99 -21.52 -55.37
C LYS A 418 -29.65 -21.96 -56.68
N ALA A 419 -30.29 -21.05 -57.40
CA ALA A 419 -30.86 -21.34 -58.71
C ALA A 419 -29.77 -21.71 -59.75
N LEU A 420 -28.57 -21.14 -59.62
CA LEU A 420 -27.39 -21.50 -60.42
C LEU A 420 -26.69 -22.79 -59.95
N GLY A 421 -27.19 -23.47 -58.91
CA GLY A 421 -26.68 -24.76 -58.43
C GLY A 421 -25.79 -24.70 -57.19
N ALA A 422 -25.71 -23.57 -56.48
CA ALA A 422 -24.95 -23.50 -55.22
C ALA A 422 -25.60 -24.37 -54.12
N THR A 423 -24.79 -25.21 -53.46
CA THR A 423 -25.25 -26.03 -52.33
C THR A 423 -25.51 -25.19 -51.08
N GLY A 424 -26.43 -25.62 -50.22
CA GLY A 424 -26.71 -24.95 -48.94
C GLY A 424 -25.47 -24.83 -48.05
N MET A 425 -24.63 -25.87 -48.02
CA MET A 425 -23.34 -25.86 -47.31
C MET A 425 -22.35 -24.88 -47.95
N GLY A 426 -22.34 -24.77 -49.29
CA GLY A 426 -21.56 -23.76 -50.01
C GLY A 426 -21.90 -22.34 -49.56
N ILE A 427 -23.19 -22.04 -49.39
CA ILE A 427 -23.67 -20.74 -48.91
C ILE A 427 -23.32 -20.53 -47.43
N ALA A 428 -23.52 -21.54 -46.58
CA ALA A 428 -23.13 -21.47 -45.17
C ALA A 428 -21.64 -21.10 -45.00
N THR A 429 -20.74 -21.73 -45.78
CA THR A 429 -19.29 -21.44 -45.70
C THR A 429 -18.94 -20.00 -46.07
N ILE A 430 -19.72 -19.34 -46.95
CA ILE A 430 -19.50 -17.92 -47.30
C ILE A 430 -19.80 -17.04 -46.07
N PHE A 431 -20.92 -17.28 -45.40
CA PHE A 431 -21.31 -16.50 -44.21
C PHE A 431 -20.42 -16.79 -43.00
N LEU A 432 -20.02 -18.05 -42.78
CA LEU A 432 -19.04 -18.40 -41.74
C LEU A 432 -17.67 -17.77 -42.02
N GLY A 433 -17.21 -17.76 -43.27
CA GLY A 433 -15.98 -17.06 -43.67
C GLY A 433 -16.06 -15.55 -43.43
N TYR A 434 -17.25 -14.96 -43.58
CA TYR A 434 -17.51 -13.56 -43.23
C TYR A 434 -17.40 -13.34 -41.70
N GLY A 435 -17.91 -14.28 -40.90
CA GLY A 435 -17.69 -14.38 -39.44
C GLY A 435 -16.22 -14.30 -39.06
N VAL A 436 -15.40 -15.18 -39.65
CA VAL A 436 -13.95 -15.22 -39.39
C VAL A 436 -13.28 -13.91 -39.81
N LEU A 437 -13.59 -13.39 -41.00
CA LEU A 437 -12.96 -12.18 -41.51
C LEU A 437 -13.29 -10.96 -40.65
N LEU A 438 -14.57 -10.79 -40.27
CA LEU A 438 -15.00 -9.70 -39.39
C LEU A 438 -14.39 -9.83 -38.00
N GLY A 439 -14.41 -11.03 -37.42
CA GLY A 439 -13.78 -11.29 -36.13
C GLY A 439 -12.29 -10.97 -36.16
N THR A 440 -11.58 -11.35 -37.22
CA THR A 440 -10.13 -11.12 -37.36
C THR A 440 -9.82 -9.63 -37.53
N VAL A 441 -10.55 -8.93 -38.39
CA VAL A 441 -10.34 -7.48 -38.61
C VAL A 441 -10.72 -6.69 -37.36
N GLY A 442 -11.89 -6.95 -36.77
CA GLY A 442 -12.32 -6.28 -35.55
C GLY A 442 -11.40 -6.56 -34.36
N SER A 443 -10.98 -7.81 -34.18
CA SER A 443 -9.99 -8.16 -33.17
C SER A 443 -8.65 -7.49 -33.42
N GLY A 444 -8.12 -7.52 -34.65
CA GLY A 444 -6.83 -6.90 -34.98
C GLY A 444 -6.83 -5.38 -34.74
N VAL A 445 -7.87 -4.68 -35.18
CA VAL A 445 -8.05 -3.25 -34.91
C VAL A 445 -8.24 -3.01 -33.42
N GLY A 446 -9.03 -3.85 -32.74
CA GLY A 446 -9.25 -3.78 -31.29
C GLY A 446 -7.96 -3.94 -30.49
N VAL A 447 -7.08 -4.87 -30.87
CA VAL A 447 -5.77 -5.06 -30.25
C VAL A 447 -4.91 -3.81 -30.44
N VAL A 448 -4.81 -3.29 -31.66
CA VAL A 448 -4.02 -2.08 -31.94
C VAL A 448 -4.54 -0.89 -31.16
N CYS A 449 -5.86 -0.66 -31.17
CA CYS A 449 -6.50 0.43 -30.43
C CYS A 449 -6.34 0.26 -28.91
N GLY A 450 -6.52 -0.96 -28.38
CA GLY A 450 -6.35 -1.26 -26.96
C GLY A 450 -4.92 -1.04 -26.50
N LEU A 451 -3.93 -1.52 -27.26
CA LEU A 451 -2.51 -1.29 -26.96
C LEU A 451 -2.14 0.19 -27.03
N LEU A 452 -2.64 0.93 -28.01
CA LEU A 452 -2.42 2.37 -28.12
C LEU A 452 -3.02 3.10 -26.92
N PHE A 453 -4.22 2.71 -26.50
CA PHE A 453 -4.88 3.27 -25.32
C PHE A 453 -4.09 2.99 -24.05
N VAL A 454 -3.65 1.74 -23.82
CA VAL A 454 -2.82 1.37 -22.66
C VAL A 454 -1.50 2.17 -22.68
N TRP A 455 -0.84 2.27 -23.82
CA TRP A 455 0.40 3.04 -23.96
C TRP A 455 0.20 4.53 -23.65
N LYS A 456 -0.98 5.08 -23.94
CA LYS A 456 -1.34 6.48 -23.71
C LYS A 456 -2.24 6.71 -22.50
N ILE A 457 -2.42 5.73 -21.62
CA ILE A 457 -3.42 5.80 -20.56
C ILE A 457 -3.20 6.99 -19.62
N ASN A 458 -1.94 7.25 -19.24
CA ASN A 458 -1.57 8.37 -18.38
C ASN A 458 -1.75 9.73 -19.08
N ASP A 459 -1.51 9.80 -20.39
CA ASP A 459 -1.73 11.01 -21.18
C ASP A 459 -3.23 11.30 -21.32
N ILE A 460 -4.03 10.26 -21.58
CA ILE A 460 -5.48 10.33 -21.69
C ILE A 460 -6.10 10.73 -20.34
N ALA A 461 -5.63 10.16 -19.23
CA ALA A 461 -6.06 10.54 -17.89
C ALA A 461 -5.88 12.05 -17.69
N ARG A 462 -4.69 12.60 -17.93
CA ARG A 462 -4.43 14.06 -17.82
C ARG A 462 -5.35 14.93 -18.68
N VAL A 463 -5.70 14.48 -19.88
CA VAL A 463 -6.67 15.20 -20.74
C VAL A 463 -8.07 15.16 -20.13
N ILE A 464 -8.49 14.01 -19.59
CA ILE A 464 -9.79 13.89 -18.91
C ILE A 464 -9.82 14.82 -17.69
N GLU A 465 -8.75 14.85 -16.90
CA GLU A 465 -8.62 15.69 -15.71
C GLU A 465 -8.72 17.18 -16.05
N TRP A 466 -8.10 17.59 -17.16
CA TRP A 466 -8.21 18.95 -17.67
C TRP A 466 -9.65 19.31 -18.09
N ILE A 467 -10.41 18.36 -18.66
CA ILE A 467 -11.79 18.59 -19.11
C ILE A 467 -12.78 18.56 -17.95
N THR A 468 -12.66 17.58 -17.05
CA THR A 468 -13.61 17.37 -15.95
C THR A 468 -13.32 18.25 -14.74
N GLY A 469 -12.11 18.81 -14.65
CA GLY A 469 -11.61 19.51 -13.46
C GLY A 469 -11.46 18.60 -12.24
N ARG A 470 -11.50 17.27 -12.44
CA ARG A 470 -11.38 16.26 -11.39
C ARG A 470 -10.29 15.28 -11.76
N GLU A 471 -9.43 14.99 -10.80
CA GLU A 471 -8.43 13.95 -10.98
C GLU A 471 -9.08 12.59 -11.16
N VAL A 472 -8.61 11.85 -12.15
CA VAL A 472 -9.04 10.48 -12.39
C VAL A 472 -8.39 9.57 -11.35
N PHE A 473 -7.19 9.93 -10.88
CA PHE A 473 -6.44 9.18 -9.89
C PHE A 473 -5.74 10.13 -8.92
N ASP A 474 -6.20 10.18 -7.67
CA ASP A 474 -5.65 11.09 -6.65
C ASP A 474 -4.33 10.52 -6.07
N PRO A 475 -3.15 11.14 -6.35
CA PRO A 475 -1.86 10.66 -5.85
C PRO A 475 -1.69 10.82 -4.33
N THR A 476 -2.57 11.61 -3.68
CA THR A 476 -2.59 11.77 -2.22
C THR A 476 -3.14 10.54 -1.50
N VAL A 477 -4.03 9.79 -2.18
CA VAL A 477 -4.70 8.60 -1.61
C VAL A 477 -3.98 7.32 -2.03
N TYR A 478 -3.67 7.18 -3.32
CA TYR A 478 -3.23 5.90 -3.88
C TYR A 478 -1.70 5.75 -4.04
N TYR A 479 -0.90 6.80 -3.83
CA TYR A 479 0.58 6.76 -3.87
C TYR A 479 1.16 6.10 -5.15
N PHE A 480 0.39 6.09 -6.23
CA PHE A 480 0.85 5.77 -7.58
C PHE A 480 0.95 7.08 -8.34
N ASP A 481 2.17 7.42 -8.77
CA ASP A 481 2.41 8.61 -9.59
C ASP A 481 1.90 8.41 -11.04
N THR A 482 1.66 7.16 -11.45
CA THR A 482 1.14 6.77 -12.76
C THR A 482 0.28 5.52 -12.64
N ILE A 483 -0.67 5.34 -13.56
CA ILE A 483 -1.49 4.14 -13.64
C ILE A 483 -0.61 2.97 -14.11
N PRO A 484 -0.38 1.95 -13.26
CA PRO A 484 0.42 0.80 -13.64
C PRO A 484 -0.35 -0.05 -14.66
N THR A 485 0.35 -0.49 -15.71
CA THR A 485 -0.22 -1.36 -16.74
C THR A 485 0.76 -2.46 -17.08
N ILE A 486 0.28 -3.70 -17.09
CA ILE A 486 1.07 -4.87 -17.50
C ILE A 486 0.37 -5.51 -18.69
N ILE A 487 1.13 -5.79 -19.75
CA ILE A 487 0.59 -6.42 -20.95
C ILE A 487 1.27 -7.77 -21.11
N HIS A 488 0.48 -8.83 -21.01
CA HIS A 488 0.95 -10.18 -21.29
C HIS A 488 0.61 -10.60 -22.73
N PRO A 489 1.59 -11.03 -23.55
CA PRO A 489 1.33 -11.45 -24.93
C PRO A 489 0.32 -12.60 -25.03
N TYR A 490 0.32 -13.53 -24.06
CA TYR A 490 -0.65 -14.63 -24.03
C TYR A 490 -2.09 -14.12 -23.90
N MET A 491 -2.30 -13.05 -23.12
CA MET A 491 -3.63 -12.44 -22.94
C MET A 491 -4.12 -11.90 -24.29
N LEU A 492 -3.28 -11.16 -25.03
CA LEU A 492 -3.65 -10.64 -26.35
C LEU A 492 -4.09 -11.74 -27.32
N VAL A 493 -3.40 -12.88 -27.31
CA VAL A 493 -3.74 -14.04 -28.15
C VAL A 493 -5.09 -14.62 -27.75
N TRP A 494 -5.32 -14.89 -26.46
CA TRP A 494 -6.59 -15.46 -25.98
C TRP A 494 -7.78 -14.54 -26.23
N VAL A 495 -7.60 -13.24 -26.02
CA VAL A 495 -8.62 -12.24 -26.28
C VAL A 495 -8.97 -12.18 -27.76
N SER A 496 -7.95 -12.22 -28.62
CA SER A 496 -8.14 -12.20 -30.07
C SER A 496 -8.86 -13.46 -30.56
N LEU A 497 -8.42 -14.63 -30.08
CA LEU A 497 -9.06 -15.91 -30.39
C LEU A 497 -10.50 -15.98 -29.88
N GLY A 498 -10.75 -15.48 -28.66
CA GLY A 498 -12.10 -15.41 -28.08
C GLY A 498 -13.03 -14.52 -28.90
N ALA A 499 -12.57 -13.35 -29.32
CA ALA A 499 -13.37 -12.44 -30.16
C ALA A 499 -13.69 -13.05 -31.53
N ILE A 500 -12.72 -13.71 -32.17
CA ILE A 500 -12.93 -14.42 -33.44
C ILE A 500 -13.93 -15.57 -33.24
N LEU A 501 -13.78 -16.36 -32.17
CA LEU A 501 -14.68 -17.46 -31.85
C LEU A 501 -16.12 -16.97 -31.67
N ILE A 502 -16.32 -15.89 -30.91
CA ILE A 502 -17.64 -15.29 -30.69
C ILE A 502 -18.24 -14.79 -32.01
N ALA A 503 -17.45 -14.12 -32.85
CA ALA A 503 -17.92 -13.67 -34.16
C ALA A 503 -18.34 -14.85 -35.06
N VAL A 504 -17.57 -15.94 -35.05
CA VAL A 504 -17.91 -17.17 -35.78
C VAL A 504 -19.19 -17.78 -35.22
N LEU A 505 -19.30 -17.97 -33.90
CA LEU A 505 -20.49 -18.53 -33.25
C LEU A 505 -21.75 -17.69 -33.54
N ALA A 506 -21.63 -16.37 -33.47
CA ALA A 506 -22.72 -15.45 -33.83
C ALA A 506 -23.14 -15.58 -35.30
N SER A 507 -22.20 -15.89 -36.21
CA SER A 507 -22.51 -16.09 -37.63
C SER A 507 -23.15 -17.46 -37.94
N VAL A 508 -23.10 -18.43 -37.03
CA VAL A 508 -23.64 -19.78 -37.24
C VAL A 508 -25.15 -19.75 -37.49
N LEU A 509 -25.94 -19.12 -36.62
CA LEU A 509 -27.41 -19.11 -36.76
C LEU A 509 -27.87 -18.47 -38.08
N PRO A 510 -27.37 -17.28 -38.48
CA PRO A 510 -27.70 -16.70 -39.78
C PRO A 510 -27.23 -17.55 -40.97
N SER A 511 -26.06 -18.19 -40.87
CA SER A 511 -25.53 -19.05 -41.94
C SER A 511 -26.42 -20.27 -42.20
N ILE A 512 -26.96 -20.90 -41.13
CA ILE A 512 -27.89 -22.03 -41.24
C ILE A 512 -29.19 -21.56 -41.89
N ARG A 513 -29.69 -20.38 -41.54
CA ARG A 513 -30.89 -19.79 -42.16
C ARG A 513 -30.69 -19.56 -43.65
N ALA A 514 -29.57 -18.97 -44.06
CA ALA A 514 -29.22 -18.78 -45.47
C ALA A 514 -29.11 -20.12 -46.23
N ALA A 515 -28.50 -21.12 -45.59
CA ALA A 515 -28.31 -22.46 -46.16
C ALA A 515 -29.64 -23.21 -46.39
N ARG A 516 -30.68 -22.96 -45.60
CA ARG A 516 -32.00 -23.61 -45.70
C ARG A 516 -33.01 -22.90 -46.59
N MET A 517 -32.73 -21.67 -47.03
CA MET A 517 -33.64 -20.86 -47.85
C MET A 517 -33.96 -21.48 -49.22
N HIS A 518 -35.24 -21.58 -49.62
CA HIS A 518 -35.59 -22.14 -50.93
C HIS A 518 -35.41 -21.09 -52.06
N PRO A 519 -34.88 -21.46 -53.24
CA PRO A 519 -34.65 -20.52 -54.34
C PRO A 519 -35.92 -19.81 -54.80
N VAL A 520 -37.04 -20.55 -54.84
CA VAL A 520 -38.35 -20.03 -55.25
C VAL A 520 -38.86 -19.00 -54.25
N GLU A 521 -38.75 -19.27 -52.94
CA GLU A 521 -39.15 -18.32 -51.90
C GLU A 521 -38.28 -17.05 -51.93
N ALA A 522 -36.98 -17.21 -52.14
CA ALA A 522 -36.04 -16.08 -52.19
C ALA A 522 -36.24 -15.15 -53.39
N LEU A 523 -36.79 -15.66 -54.50
CA LEU A 523 -37.08 -14.91 -55.73
C LEU A 523 -38.53 -14.43 -55.83
N ARG A 524 -39.43 -14.94 -54.99
CA ARG A 524 -40.87 -14.58 -54.98
C ARG A 524 -41.18 -13.30 -54.22
N TYR A 525 -40.27 -12.81 -53.38
CA TYR A 525 -40.43 -11.52 -52.70
C TYR A 525 -40.07 -10.36 -53.63
N GLU A 526 -40.99 -10.07 -54.55
CA GLU A 526 -41.42 -8.72 -54.95
C GLU A 526 -42.95 -8.71 -54.91
#